data_AF-A0A3C0WGZ0-F1
#
_entry.id   AF-A0A3C0WGZ0-F1
#
_cell.length_a   1.000
_cell.length_b   1.000
_cell.length_c   1.000
_cell.angle_alpha   90.00
_cell.angle_beta   90.00
_cell.angle_gamma   90.00
#
_symmetry.space_group_name_H-M   'P 1'
#
loop_
_entity.id
_entity.type
_entity.pdbx_description
1 polymer ?
#
loop_
_entity_poly.entity_id
_entity_poly.type
_entity_poly.pdbx_seq_one_letter_code
_entity_poly.pdbx_strand_id
1 'polypeptide(L)'
;FDLPSFCKSLDDHVKNSGKAASDHRNTLRGLIDLALLFYHQLQLKLIGTEIQGDNTMLSNVEQLASNWQHDVDSVALCINRCFDAYEQVERNANRTTLIYDWIDQIRQVHLTGRL
;
A
#
# COMPACT_ATOMS: atom_id res chain seq x y z
N PHE A 1 -14.47 -3.90 6.50
CA PHE A 1 -13.09 -4.38 6.31
C PHE A 1 -12.53 -4.76 7.66
N ASP A 2 -12.06 -5.99 7.84
CA ASP A 2 -11.48 -6.48 9.09
C ASP A 2 -9.95 -6.40 9.01
N LEU A 3 -9.38 -5.34 9.60
CA LEU A 3 -7.95 -5.01 9.51
C LEU A 3 -7.06 -6.13 10.11
N PRO A 4 -7.30 -6.62 11.35
CA PRO A 4 -6.51 -7.72 11.91
C PRO A 4 -6.43 -8.96 11.01
N SER A 5 -7.55 -9.42 10.46
CA SER A 5 -7.56 -10.60 9.59
C SER A 5 -6.82 -10.36 8.28
N PHE A 6 -6.98 -9.18 7.67
CA PHE A 6 -6.26 -8.83 6.45
C PHE A 6 -4.75 -8.75 6.68
N CYS A 7 -4.30 -8.06 7.73
CA CYS A 7 -2.88 -7.98 8.09
C CYS A 7 -2.29 -9.36 8.37
N LYS A 8 -3.05 -10.24 9.03
CA LYS A 8 -2.63 -11.64 9.24
C LYS A 8 -2.48 -12.39 7.93
N SER A 9 -3.44 -12.27 7.01
CA SER A 9 -3.34 -12.91 5.69
C SER A 9 -2.14 -12.42 4.88
N LEU A 10 -1.81 -11.13 4.96
CA LEU A 10 -0.59 -10.59 4.36
C LEU A 10 0.68 -11.12 5.01
N ASP A 11 0.73 -11.17 6.35
CA ASP A 11 1.88 -11.73 7.07
C ASP A 11 2.09 -13.21 6.74
N ASP A 12 1.02 -13.99 6.66
CA ASP A 12 1.05 -15.40 6.25
C ASP A 12 1.52 -15.54 4.80
N HIS A 13 1.06 -14.68 3.87
CA HIS A 13 1.54 -14.67 2.50
C HIS A 13 3.05 -14.41 2.41
N VAL A 14 3.53 -13.39 3.12
CA VAL A 14 4.97 -13.07 3.15
C VAL A 14 5.77 -14.19 3.80
N LYS A 15 5.26 -14.79 4.89
CA LYS A 15 5.92 -15.92 5.56
C LYS A 15 6.04 -17.15 4.65
N ASN A 16 5.07 -17.36 3.76
CA ASN A 16 5.03 -18.48 2.84
C ASN A 16 5.83 -18.24 1.55
N SER A 17 6.42 -17.06 1.35
CA SER A 17 7.15 -16.73 0.13
C SER A 17 8.51 -17.40 -0.02
N GLY A 18 9.04 -17.97 1.06
CA GLY A 18 10.32 -18.66 1.08
C GLY A 18 10.76 -19.05 2.49
N LYS A 19 11.97 -19.61 2.58
CA LYS A 19 12.55 -20.07 3.85
C LYS A 19 13.51 -19.05 4.44
N ALA A 20 14.13 -18.21 3.60
CA ALA A 20 15.11 -17.24 4.05
C ALA A 20 14.44 -15.90 4.40
N ALA A 21 15.02 -15.16 5.36
CA ALA A 21 14.56 -13.82 5.70
C ALA A 21 14.63 -12.85 4.50
N SER A 22 15.55 -13.08 3.56
CA SER A 22 15.63 -12.33 2.30
C SER A 22 14.39 -12.52 1.42
N ASP A 23 13.82 -13.73 1.40
CA ASP A 23 12.64 -14.04 0.59
C ASP A 23 11.44 -13.26 1.13
N HIS A 24 11.27 -13.27 2.45
CA HIS A 24 10.21 -12.51 3.12
C HIS A 24 10.33 -11.01 2.87
N ARG A 25 11.54 -10.45 2.99
CA ARG A 25 11.77 -9.01 2.70
C ARG A 25 11.50 -8.69 1.24
N ASN A 26 11.96 -9.50 0.29
CA ASN A 26 11.72 -9.27 -1.13
C ASN A 26 10.22 -9.31 -1.48
N THR A 27 9.48 -10.25 -0.89
CA THR A 27 8.02 -10.31 -1.08
C THR A 27 7.33 -9.09 -0.48
N LEU A 28 7.71 -8.68 0.73
CA LEU A 28 7.13 -7.49 1.34
C LEU A 28 7.46 -6.20 0.55
N ARG A 29 8.69 -6.06 0.04
CA ARG A 29 9.06 -4.97 -0.88
C ARG A 29 8.17 -4.98 -2.12
N GLY A 30 7.96 -6.13 -2.76
CA GLY A 30 7.09 -6.23 -3.93
C GLY A 30 5.64 -5.82 -3.65
N LEU A 31 5.11 -6.12 -2.46
CA LEU A 31 3.78 -5.66 -2.05
C LEU A 31 3.74 -4.14 -1.84
N ILE A 32 4.79 -3.57 -1.23
CA ILE A 32 4.93 -2.12 -1.05
C ILE A 32 5.07 -1.43 -2.41
N ASP A 33 5.88 -1.97 -3.33
CA ASP A 33 6.07 -1.44 -4.68
C ASP A 33 4.76 -1.46 -5.47
N LEU A 34 3.97 -2.53 -5.34
CA LEU A 34 2.65 -2.62 -5.96
C LEU A 34 1.70 -1.55 -5.41
N ALA A 35 1.68 -1.35 -4.09
CA ALA A 35 0.87 -0.30 -3.46
C ALA A 35 1.31 1.10 -3.90
N LEU A 36 2.62 1.34 -3.97
CA LEU A 36 3.20 2.60 -4.43
C LEU A 36 2.82 2.90 -5.89
N LEU A 37 2.94 1.90 -6.76
CA LEU A 37 2.51 2.01 -8.15
C LEU A 37 1.01 2.34 -8.24
N PHE A 38 0.17 1.64 -7.47
CA PHE A 38 -1.27 1.88 -7.43
C PHE A 38 -1.61 3.31 -6.98
N TYR A 39 -1.03 3.80 -5.88
CA TYR A 39 -1.30 5.15 -5.38
C TYR A 39 -0.75 6.23 -6.31
N HIS A 40 0.37 5.97 -7.00
CA HIS A 40 0.86 6.88 -8.03
C HIS A 40 -0.13 6.98 -9.20
N GLN A 41 -0.69 5.87 -9.69
CA GLN A 41 -1.73 5.91 -10.73
C GLN A 41 -2.99 6.63 -10.23
N LEU A 42 -3.40 6.42 -8.98
CA LEU A 42 -4.51 7.16 -8.38
C LEU A 42 -4.24 8.67 -8.37
N GLN A 43 -3.03 9.08 -7.99
CA GLN A 43 -2.64 10.49 -7.99
C GLN A 43 -2.76 11.09 -9.39
N LEU A 44 -2.22 10.42 -10.42
CA LEU A 44 -2.32 10.83 -11.81
C LEU A 44 -3.79 10.96 -12.27
N LYS A 45 -4.64 9.99 -11.89
CA LYS A 45 -6.07 10.03 -12.22
C LYS A 45 -6.76 11.26 -11.63
N LEU A 46 -6.51 11.55 -10.35
CA LEU A 46 -7.16 12.65 -9.65
C LEU A 46 -6.74 14.04 -10.18
N ILE A 47 -5.52 14.17 -10.71
CA ILE A 47 -5.06 15.39 -11.38
C ILE A 47 -5.45 15.46 -12.87
N GLY A 48 -6.24 14.50 -13.37
CA GLY A 48 -6.73 14.48 -14.75
C GLY A 48 -5.69 14.02 -15.79
N THR A 49 -4.63 13.33 -15.35
CA THR A 49 -3.63 12.73 -16.24
C THR A 49 -4.01 11.30 -16.61
N GLU A 50 -3.57 10.85 -17.79
CA GLU A 50 -3.76 9.46 -18.24
C GLU A 50 -3.02 8.49 -17.30
N ILE A 51 -3.72 7.42 -16.91
CA ILE A 51 -3.18 6.35 -16.06
C ILE A 51 -2.71 5.17 -16.90
N GLN A 52 -1.74 4.43 -16.38
CA GLN A 52 -1.13 3.28 -17.02
C GLN A 52 -1.17 2.07 -16.09
N GLY A 53 -1.28 0.88 -16.67
CA GLY A 53 -1.32 -0.38 -15.93
C GLY A 53 -2.03 -1.47 -16.70
N ASP A 54 -2.12 -2.66 -16.12
CA ASP A 54 -3.00 -3.70 -16.63
C ASP A 54 -4.48 -3.36 -16.35
N ASN A 55 -5.40 -4.10 -16.97
CA ASN A 55 -6.84 -3.88 -16.82
C ASN A 55 -7.31 -3.94 -15.36
N THR A 56 -6.67 -4.75 -14.51
CA THR A 56 -7.01 -4.87 -13.09
C THR A 56 -6.61 -3.61 -12.33
N MET A 57 -5.40 -3.11 -12.57
CA MET A 57 -4.93 -1.87 -11.98
C MET A 57 -5.80 -0.69 -12.42
N LEU A 58 -6.03 -0.56 -13.73
CA LEU A 58 -6.81 0.55 -14.29
C LEU A 58 -8.23 0.58 -13.71
N SER A 59 -8.94 -0.55 -13.72
CA SER A 59 -10.29 -0.64 -13.16
C SER A 59 -10.35 -0.32 -11.66
N ASN A 60 -9.39 -0.81 -10.87
CA ASN A 60 -9.34 -0.51 -9.44
C ASN A 60 -9.02 0.96 -9.16
N VAL A 61 -8.11 1.56 -9.94
CA VAL A 61 -7.78 3.00 -9.83
C VAL A 61 -9.00 3.86 -10.18
N GLU A 62 -9.71 3.53 -11.27
CA GLU A 62 -10.91 4.25 -11.66
C GLU A 62 -12.02 4.15 -10.60
N GLN A 63 -12.24 2.94 -10.07
CA GLN A 63 -13.21 2.71 -9.01
C GLN A 63 -12.86 3.52 -7.76
N LEU A 64 -11.60 3.52 -7.33
CA LEU A 64 -11.18 4.28 -6.16
C LEU A 64 -11.26 5.79 -6.41
N ALA A 65 -10.80 6.28 -7.56
CA ALA A 65 -10.86 7.70 -7.91
C ALA A 65 -12.30 8.24 -7.92
N SER A 66 -13.27 7.45 -8.40
CA SER A 66 -14.69 7.85 -8.40
C SER A 66 -15.30 7.97 -7.00
N ASN A 67 -14.70 7.30 -6.00
CA ASN A 67 -15.17 7.29 -4.62
C ASN A 67 -14.20 8.02 -3.67
N TRP A 68 -13.15 8.65 -4.19
CA TRP A 68 -12.16 9.35 -3.38
C TRP A 68 -12.78 10.64 -2.85
N GLN A 69 -12.95 10.72 -1.53
CA GLN A 69 -13.64 11.84 -0.88
C GLN A 69 -12.69 12.96 -0.43
N HIS A 70 -11.38 12.72 -0.54
CA HIS A 70 -10.35 13.65 -0.06
C HIS A 70 -9.60 14.30 -1.23
N ASP A 71 -8.64 15.14 -0.93
CA ASP A 71 -7.80 15.77 -1.94
C ASP A 71 -6.69 14.85 -2.46
N VAL A 72 -5.96 15.35 -3.45
CA VAL A 72 -4.78 14.69 -4.03
C VAL A 72 -3.64 14.57 -2.99
N ASP A 73 -3.54 15.51 -2.05
CA ASP A 73 -2.51 15.52 -1.01
C ASP A 73 -2.66 14.30 -0.08
N SER A 74 -3.90 13.87 0.18
CA SER A 74 -4.18 12.64 0.91
C SER A 74 -3.59 11.40 0.22
N VAL A 75 -3.56 11.36 -1.12
CA VAL A 75 -2.89 10.26 -1.85
C VAL A 75 -1.37 10.31 -1.66
N ALA A 76 -0.79 11.50 -1.60
CA ALA A 76 0.64 11.66 -1.31
C ALA A 76 1.00 11.13 0.09
N LEU A 77 0.09 11.22 1.07
CA LEU A 77 0.28 10.58 2.38
C LEU A 77 0.40 9.05 2.26
N CYS A 78 -0.47 8.41 1.47
CA CYS A 78 -0.38 6.96 1.20
C CYS A 78 0.96 6.58 0.54
N ILE A 79 1.43 7.38 -0.41
CA ILE A 79 2.72 7.18 -1.08
C ILE A 79 3.87 7.29 -0.06
N ASN A 80 3.88 8.34 0.76
CA ASN A 80 4.89 8.52 1.81
C ASN A 80 4.90 7.34 2.80
N ARG A 81 3.73 6.79 3.16
CA ARG A 81 3.66 5.58 4.01
C ARG A 81 4.22 4.33 3.35
N CYS A 82 4.14 4.22 2.03
CA CYS A 82 4.83 3.14 1.31
C CYS A 82 6.35 3.30 1.38
N PHE A 83 6.87 4.53 1.26
CA PHE A 83 8.30 4.79 1.43
C PHE A 83 8.79 4.51 2.87
N ASP A 84 8.04 4.96 3.88
CA ASP A 84 8.37 4.67 5.29
C ASP A 84 8.41 3.15 5.55
N ALA A 85 7.42 2.42 5.03
CA ALA A 85 7.37 0.96 5.14
C ALA A 85 8.59 0.32 4.45
N TYR A 86 9.00 0.81 3.28
CA TYR A 86 10.19 0.34 2.58
C TYR A 86 11.46 0.50 3.44
N GLU A 87 11.65 1.67 4.06
CA GLU A 87 12.77 1.88 4.98
C GLU A 87 12.74 0.93 6.19
N GLN A 88 11.56 0.67 6.74
CA GLN A 88 11.41 -0.26 7.85
C GLN A 88 11.76 -1.69 7.45
N VAL A 89 11.46 -2.10 6.20
CA VAL A 89 11.92 -3.38 5.65
C VAL A 89 13.45 -3.43 5.58
N GLU A 90 14.11 -2.39 5.08
CA GLU A 90 15.57 -2.32 5.00
C GLU A 90 16.24 -2.38 6.37
N ARG A 91 15.61 -1.78 7.38
CA ARG A 91 16.08 -1.80 8.77
C ARG A 91 15.78 -3.12 9.52
N ASN A 92 15.18 -4.10 8.85
CA ASN A 92 14.76 -5.38 9.45
C ASN A 92 13.81 -5.19 10.65
N ALA A 93 12.87 -4.25 10.54
CA ALA A 93 11.83 -4.07 11.56
C ALA A 93 10.99 -5.36 11.73
N ASN A 94 10.29 -5.46 12.86
CA ASN A 94 9.37 -6.57 13.09
C ASN A 94 8.29 -6.58 12.01
N ARG A 95 8.28 -7.63 11.18
CA ARG A 95 7.41 -7.74 10.00
C ARG A 95 5.92 -7.63 10.33
N THR A 96 5.47 -8.33 11.37
CA THR A 96 4.05 -8.33 11.75
C THR A 96 3.61 -6.95 12.21
N THR A 97 4.43 -6.27 13.02
CA THR A 97 4.19 -4.88 13.44
C THR A 97 4.20 -3.92 12.25
N LEU A 98 5.21 -4.01 11.38
CA LEU A 98 5.33 -3.20 10.16
C LEU A 98 4.08 -3.32 9.29
N ILE A 99 3.65 -4.54 8.97
CA ILE A 99 2.46 -4.78 8.14
C ILE A 99 1.22 -4.17 8.78
N TYR A 100 1.04 -4.34 10.09
CA TYR A 100 -0.11 -3.79 10.78
C TYR A 100 -0.11 -2.26 10.74
N ASP A 101 1.01 -1.64 11.16
CA ASP A 101 1.13 -0.18 11.24
C ASP A 101 1.00 0.47 9.86
N TRP A 102 1.61 -0.12 8.83
CA TRP A 102 1.54 0.39 7.46
C TRP A 102 0.10 0.38 6.91
N ILE A 103 -0.61 -0.74 7.04
CA ILE A 103 -1.97 -0.86 6.52
C ILE A 103 -2.95 -0.01 7.35
N ASP A 104 -2.79 0.07 8.68
CA ASP A 104 -3.64 0.94 9.49
C ASP A 104 -3.45 2.41 9.12
N GLN A 105 -2.21 2.87 8.93
CA GLN A 105 -1.96 4.26 8.54
C GLN A 105 -2.57 4.60 7.18
N ILE A 106 -2.45 3.71 6.18
CA ILE A 106 -3.15 3.87 4.89
C ILE A 106 -4.66 3.96 5.13
N ARG A 107 -5.23 3.07 5.95
CA ARG A 107 -6.65 3.08 6.27
C ARG A 107 -7.06 4.40 6.95
N GLN A 108 -6.27 4.95 7.86
CA GLN A 108 -6.56 6.24 8.50
C GLN A 108 -6.62 7.37 7.47
N VAL A 109 -5.72 7.38 6.49
CA VAL A 109 -5.74 8.35 5.38
C VAL A 109 -7.02 8.21 4.57
N HIS A 110 -7.43 6.99 4.21
CA HIS A 110 -8.71 6.77 3.50
C HIS A 110 -9.93 7.25 4.29
N LEU A 111 -9.91 7.14 5.63
CA LEU A 111 -11.03 7.54 6.48
C LEU A 111 -11.08 9.04 6.77
N THR A 112 -9.92 9.69 6.88
CA THR A 112 -9.82 11.04 7.45
C THR A 112 -9.17 12.07 6.52
N GLY A 113 -8.53 11.63 5.44
CA GLY A 113 -7.65 12.46 4.61
C GLY A 113 -6.37 12.91 5.33
N ARG A 114 -6.06 12.32 6.49
CA ARG A 114 -4.99 12.77 7.41
C ARG A 114 -4.30 11.59 8.10
N LEU A 115 -3.25 11.92 8.84
CA LEU A 115 -2.49 11.02 9.72
C LEU A 115 -2.79 11.28 11.19
#